data_AF-A0A349URI1-F1
#
_entry.id   AF-A0A349URI1-F1
#
_cell.length_a   1.000
_cell.length_b   1.000
_cell.length_c   1.000
_cell.angle_alpha   90.00
_cell.angle_beta   90.00
_cell.angle_gamma   90.00
#
_symmetry.space_group_name_H-M   'P 1'
#
loop_
_entity.id
_entity.type
_entity.pdbx_description
1 polymer ?
#
loop_
_entity_poly.entity_id
_entity_poly.type
_entity_poly.pdbx_seq_one_letter_code
_entity_poly.pdbx_strand_id
1 'polypeptide(L)' 'MTPTGMTLIVRSTAKLVTGFIAVFGIYIALTGHLSPGGGFAGGVILAAAAILIVLA' A
#
# COMPACT_ATOMS: atom_id res chain seq x y z
N MET A 1 -23.36 20.64 6.67
CA MET A 1 -22.37 20.74 7.76
C MET A 1 -21.50 19.48 7.67
N THR A 2 -20.35 19.67 7.00
CA THR A 2 -19.17 18.80 6.82
C THR A 2 -19.31 17.26 6.93
N PRO A 3 -19.28 16.52 5.81
CA PRO A 3 -18.60 15.23 5.82
C PRO A 3 -17.10 15.52 5.87
N THR A 4 -16.55 15.77 7.06
CA THR A 4 -15.11 15.86 7.35
C THR A 4 -14.49 14.46 7.30
N GLY A 5 -14.70 13.76 6.19
CA GLY A 5 -14.23 12.40 5.95
C GLY A 5 -14.22 12.09 4.46
N MET A 6 -13.28 11.26 4.03
CA MET A 6 -13.15 10.90 2.62
C MET A 6 -14.42 10.27 2.05
N THR A 7 -14.60 10.43 0.75
CA THR A 7 -15.77 9.90 0.05
C THR A 7 -15.79 8.36 0.12
N LEU A 8 -17.00 7.78 0.06
CA LEU A 8 -17.17 6.32 0.05
C LEU A 8 -16.37 5.64 -1.08
N ILE A 9 -16.25 6.34 -2.21
CA ILE A 9 -15.45 5.91 -3.37
C ILE A 9 -13.97 5.82 -2.98
N VAL A 10 -13.41 6.85 -2.36
CA VAL A 10 -12.00 6.87 -1.95
C VAL A 10 -11.72 5.75 -0.95
N ARG A 11 -12.57 5.57 0.06
CA ARG A 11 -12.41 4.53 1.07
C ARG A 11 -12.48 3.11 0.48
N SER A 12 -13.40 2.89 -0.47
CA SER A 12 -13.56 1.59 -1.13
C SER A 12 -12.38 1.28 -2.05
N THR A 13 -11.96 2.26 -2.85
CA THR A 13 -10.81 2.12 -3.75
C THR A 13 -9.52 1.95 -2.98
N ALA A 14 -9.31 2.71 -1.90
CA ALA A 14 -8.14 2.59 -1.03
C ALA A 14 -7.99 1.18 -0.45
N LYS A 15 -9.06 0.61 0.10
CA LYS A 15 -9.05 -0.77 0.61
C LYS A 15 -8.68 -1.80 -0.45
N LEU A 16 -9.21 -1.65 -1.67
CA LEU A 16 -8.90 -2.54 -2.79
C LEU A 16 -7.43 -2.41 -3.20
N VAL A 17 -6.95 -1.17 -3.39
CA VAL A 17 -5.60 -0.85 -3.86
C VAL A 17 -4.54 -1.24 -2.81
N THR A 18 -4.81 -1.07 -1.51
CA THR A 18 -3.89 -1.53 -0.46
C THR A 18 -3.57 -3.02 -0.58
N GLY A 19 -4.54 -3.86 -0.90
CA GLY A 19 -4.30 -5.29 -1.11
C GLY A 19 -3.30 -5.55 -2.24
N PHE A 20 -3.45 -4.85 -3.36
CA PHE A 20 -2.51 -4.94 -4.49
C PHE A 20 -1.12 -4.41 -4.13
N ILE A 21 -1.02 -3.27 -3.44
CA ILE A 21 0.27 -2.70 -3.00
C ILE A 21 0.97 -3.67 -2.05
N ALA A 22 0.24 -4.32 -1.13
CA ALA A 22 0.81 -5.27 -0.19
C ALA A 22 1.43 -6.49 -0.90
N VAL A 23 0.71 -7.09 -1.86
CA VAL A 23 1.22 -8.21 -2.65
C VAL A 23 2.48 -7.80 -3.43
N PHE A 24 2.46 -6.60 -4.04
CA PHE A 24 3.62 -6.07 -4.75
C PHE A 24 4.82 -5.80 -3.83
N GLY A 25 4.59 -5.23 -2.64
CA GLY A 25 5.63 -5.00 -1.64
C GLY A 25 6.29 -6.29 -1.17
N ILE A 26 5.50 -7.35 -0.95
CA ILE A 26 6.03 -8.69 -0.63
C ILE A 26 6.86 -9.24 -1.79
N TYR A 27 6.37 -9.13 -3.03
CA TYR A 27 7.12 -9.56 -4.21
C TYR A 27 8.49 -8.87 -4.32
N ILE A 28 8.54 -7.54 -4.15
CA ILE A 28 9.79 -6.77 -4.20
C ILE A 28 10.72 -7.14 -3.04
N ALA A 29 10.17 -7.41 -1.85
CA ALA A 29 10.95 -7.82 -0.69
C ALA A 29 11.64 -9.17 -0.91
N LEU A 30 10.94 -10.12 -1.53
CA LEU A 30 11.44 -11.49 -1.75
C LEU A 30 12.32 -11.62 -3.00
N THR A 31 12.07 -10.83 -4.05
CA THR A 31 12.71 -10.99 -5.37
C THR A 31 13.95 -10.10 -5.55
N GLY A 32 14.43 -9.45 -4.49
CA GLY A 32 15.59 -8.54 -4.54
C GLY A 32 16.92 -9.19 -4.96
N HIS A 33 16.98 -10.52 -5.04
CA HIS A 33 18.16 -11.23 -5.55
C HIS A 33 18.21 -11.28 -7.09
N LEU A 34 17.05 -11.26 -7.76
CA LEU A 34 16.92 -11.39 -9.22
C LEU A 34 16.59 -10.06 -9.90
N SER A 35 15.95 -9.12 -9.19
CA SER A 35 15.66 -7.77 -9.69
C SER A 35 16.19 -6.71 -8.72
N PRO A 36 16.35 -5.45 -9.17
CA PRO A 36 16.58 -4.33 -8.26
C PRO A 36 15.45 -4.31 -7.21
N GLY A 37 15.80 -4.28 -5.93
CA GLY A 37 14.82 -4.39 -4.84
C GLY A 37 15.42 -4.93 -3.54
N GLY A 38 14.62 -5.69 -2.80
CA GLY A 38 15.01 -6.29 -1.52
C GLY A 38 14.17 -5.80 -0.34
N GLY A 39 14.55 -6.23 0.86
CA GLY A 39 13.74 -6.05 2.07
C GLY A 39 13.46 -4.58 2.43
N PHE A 40 14.39 -3.66 2.18
CA PHE A 40 14.16 -2.23 2.45
C PHE A 40 13.13 -1.62 1.49
N ALA A 41 13.35 -1.76 0.17
CA ALA A 41 12.42 -1.23 -0.83
C ALA A 41 11.01 -1.84 -0.68
N GLY A 42 10.93 -3.16 -0.51
CA GLY A 42 9.66 -3.86 -0.25
C GLY A 42 9.02 -3.43 1.06
N GLY A 43 9.81 -3.24 2.12
CA GLY A 43 9.36 -2.75 3.42
C GLY A 43 8.75 -1.35 3.36
N VAL A 44 9.37 -0.42 2.61
CA VAL A 44 8.82 0.93 2.39
C VAL A 44 7.48 0.87 1.65
N ILE A 45 7.35 0.00 0.65
CA ILE A 45 6.08 -0.20 -0.08
C ILE A 45 4.99 -0.74 0.86
N LEU A 46 5.32 -1.69 1.73
CA LEU A 46 4.40 -2.22 2.73
C LEU A 46 4.00 -1.16 3.77
N ALA A 47 4.94 -0.33 4.22
CA ALA A 47 4.65 0.79 5.10
C ALA A 47 3.72 1.81 4.43
N ALA A 48 3.94 2.13 3.15
CA ALA A 48 3.06 2.99 2.37
C ALA A 48 1.64 2.42 2.26
N ALA A 49 1.51 1.09 2.08
CA ALA A 49 0.21 0.41 2.07
C ALA A 49 -0.55 0.57 3.40
N ALA A 50 0.16 0.50 4.53
CA ALA A 50 -0.40 0.74 5.86
C ALA A 50 -0.80 2.20 6.07
N ILE A 51 0.07 3.15 5.68
CA ILE A 51 -0.22 4.59 5.72
C ILE A 51 -1.47 4.90 4.89
N LEU A 52 -1.63 4.26 3.73
CA LEU A 52 -2.78 4.46 2.86
C LEU A 52 -4.10 4.07 3.55
N ILE A 53 -4.13 2.99 4.35
CA ILE A 53 -5.32 2.63 5.14
C ILE A 53 -5.58 3.63 6.26
N VAL A 54 -4.53 4.12 6.92
CA VAL A 54 -4.66 5.07 8.02
C VAL A 54 -5.16 6.43 7.52
N LEU A 55 -4.76 6.82 6.32
CA LEU A 55 -5.13 8.09 5.71
C LEU A 55 -6.44 8.01 4.92
N ALA A 56 -6.98 6.82 4.61
CA ALA A 56 -8.17 6.55 3.76
C ALA A 56 -9.48 6.26 4.51
#